data_AF-A0A834RGR6-F1
#
_entry.id   AF-A0A834RGR6-F1
#
_cell.length_a   1.000
_cell.length_b   1.000
_cell.length_c   1.000
_cell.angle_alpha   90.00
_cell.angle_beta   90.00
_cell.angle_gamma   90.00
#
_symmetry.space_group_name_H-M   'P 1'
#
loop_
_entity.id
_entity.type
_entity.pdbx_description
1 polymer ?
#
loop_
_entity_poly.entity_id
_entity_poly.type
_entity_poly.pdbx_seq_one_letter_code
_entity_poly.pdbx_strand_id
1 'polypeptide(L)'
;MSKPSIECQYFEHVPEHSVAACRECRYAVWPDQIEGHLQKQHKVSYKEAEAVGQQVRSWAGLVQYPSELEVPTGAPKPVRQLPVYTDGMLCQFDSSCCYYVARSKEAIRKHWRKDHQGWSAGKKRGRPSRTRQKSVQAHMDKGYRLVHCQRLFSSRHGSQYFEVQAPSQDGEGPKSCP
;
A
#
# COMPACT_ATOMS: atom_id res chain seq x y z
N MET A 1 34.18 1.26 13.97
CA MET A 1 32.70 1.29 13.99
C MET A 1 32.26 2.33 12.98
N SER A 2 31.81 1.89 11.81
CA SER A 2 31.36 2.79 10.74
C SER A 2 30.12 3.56 11.22
N LYS A 3 30.11 4.88 11.06
CA LYS A 3 28.93 5.69 11.33
C LYS A 3 27.77 5.13 10.49
N PRO A 4 26.56 4.97 11.03
CA PRO A 4 25.42 4.60 10.21
C PRO A 4 25.27 5.65 9.12
N SER A 5 25.24 5.20 7.87
CA SER A 5 25.11 6.06 6.70
C SER A 5 23.85 6.92 6.84
N ILE A 6 23.94 8.19 6.40
CA ILE A 6 22.94 9.22 6.69
C ILE A 6 21.55 8.87 6.15
N GLU A 7 21.49 8.13 5.05
CA GLU A 7 20.25 7.63 4.45
C GLU A 7 19.51 6.63 5.33
N CYS A 8 20.24 5.78 6.06
CA CYS A 8 19.66 4.79 6.98
C CYS A 8 19.00 5.44 8.21
N GLN A 9 19.18 6.76 8.41
CA GLN A 9 18.48 7.50 9.44
C GLN A 9 17.02 7.79 9.03
N TYR A 10 16.79 8.02 7.74
CA TYR A 10 15.48 8.41 7.20
C TYR A 10 14.76 7.27 6.51
N PHE A 11 15.50 6.47 5.73
CA PHE A 11 14.95 5.44 4.86
C PHE A 11 15.43 4.05 5.25
N GLU A 12 14.66 3.07 4.81
CA GLU A 12 15.02 1.67 4.87
C GLU A 12 14.73 1.05 3.50
N HIS A 13 15.65 0.22 3.03
CA HIS A 13 15.44 -0.52 1.79
C HIS A 13 14.49 -1.69 2.05
N VAL A 14 13.41 -1.77 1.26
CA VAL A 14 12.47 -2.89 1.27
C VAL A 14 12.77 -3.74 0.03
N PRO A 15 13.70 -4.72 0.11
CA PRO A 15 14.15 -5.48 -1.05
C PRO A 15 13.03 -6.28 -1.71
N GLU A 16 12.04 -6.75 -0.93
CA GLU A 16 10.89 -7.52 -1.42
C GLU A 16 10.07 -6.77 -2.47
N HIS A 17 10.08 -5.43 -2.39
CA HIS A 17 9.39 -4.56 -3.33
C HIS A 17 10.33 -3.59 -4.03
N SER A 18 11.64 -3.68 -3.78
CA SER A 18 12.64 -2.85 -4.43
C SER A 18 12.36 -1.35 -4.26
N VAL A 19 11.91 -0.94 -3.06
CA VAL A 19 11.52 0.46 -2.74
C VAL A 19 12.21 0.99 -1.49
N ALA A 20 12.34 2.31 -1.40
CA ALA A 20 12.79 3.00 -0.19
C ALA A 20 11.59 3.41 0.68
N ALA A 21 11.51 2.91 1.91
CA ALA A 21 10.45 3.25 2.86
C ALA A 21 10.96 4.27 3.89
N CYS A 22 10.23 5.38 4.06
CA CYS A 22 10.54 6.34 5.12
C CYS A 22 10.15 5.75 6.49
N ARG A 23 11.08 5.80 7.45
CA ARG A 23 10.93 5.21 8.78
C ARG A 23 9.86 5.89 9.63
N GLU A 24 9.86 7.23 9.61
CA GLU A 24 8.90 8.05 10.37
C GLU A 24 7.53 8.09 9.70
N CYS A 25 7.49 8.31 8.38
CA CYS A 25 6.24 8.44 7.64
C CYS A 25 5.57 7.08 7.35
N ARG A 26 6.32 5.98 7.44
CA ARG A 26 5.83 4.60 7.25
C ARG A 26 5.18 4.36 5.89
N TYR A 27 5.76 4.93 4.83
CA TYR A 27 5.40 4.65 3.43
C TYR A 27 6.62 4.76 2.50
N ALA A 28 6.53 4.10 1.35
CA ALA A 28 7.52 4.15 0.28
C ALA A 28 7.53 5.50 -0.44
N VAL A 29 8.73 5.98 -0.75
CA VAL A 29 8.99 7.24 -1.46
C VAL A 29 9.80 6.93 -2.70
N TRP A 30 9.39 7.49 -3.84
CA TRP A 30 10.11 7.35 -5.09
C TRP A 30 11.47 8.05 -5.03
N PRO A 31 12.53 7.52 -5.68
CA PRO A 31 13.87 8.10 -5.62
C PRO A 31 13.93 9.57 -6.06
N ASP A 32 13.09 9.98 -7.03
CA ASP A 32 12.96 11.36 -7.53
C ASP A 32 12.24 12.31 -6.54
N GLN A 33 11.59 11.76 -5.52
CA GLN A 33 10.77 12.49 -4.55
C GLN A 33 11.40 12.56 -3.16
N ILE A 34 12.56 11.93 -2.95
CA ILE A 34 13.23 11.85 -1.65
C ILE A 34 13.56 13.24 -1.12
N GLU A 35 14.18 14.10 -1.92
CA GLU A 35 14.59 15.43 -1.45
C GLU A 35 13.37 16.27 -1.07
N GLY A 36 12.35 16.25 -1.93
CA GLY A 36 11.09 16.96 -1.69
C GLY A 36 10.32 16.43 -0.49
N HIS A 37 10.37 15.13 -0.25
CA HIS A 37 9.77 14.48 0.93
C HIS A 37 10.49 14.91 2.21
N LEU A 38 11.82 14.81 2.25
CA LEU A 38 12.63 15.20 3.42
C LEU A 38 12.46 16.66 3.79
N GLN A 39 12.46 17.57 2.81
CA GLN A 39 12.26 19.00 3.07
C GLN A 39 10.84 19.31 3.58
N LYS A 40 9.81 18.65 3.04
CA LYS A 40 8.43 18.96 3.39
C LYS A 40 7.98 18.31 4.70
N GLN A 41 8.28 17.02 4.87
CA GLN A 41 7.81 16.21 6.00
C GLN A 41 8.77 16.24 7.19
N HIS A 42 10.08 16.26 6.94
CA HIS A 42 11.11 16.18 8.00
C HIS A 42 11.86 17.50 8.22
N LYS A 43 11.56 18.54 7.43
CA LYS A 43 12.20 19.88 7.50
C LYS A 43 13.73 19.84 7.42
N VAL A 44 14.27 18.83 6.73
CA VAL A 44 15.70 18.63 6.50
C VAL A 44 16.21 19.70 5.53
N SER A 45 17.46 20.14 5.72
CA SER A 45 18.10 21.12 4.84
C SER A 45 18.27 20.57 3.42
N TYR A 46 18.29 21.43 2.40
CA TYR A 46 18.48 20.99 1.00
C TYR A 46 19.76 20.16 0.83
N LYS A 47 20.89 20.60 1.39
CA LYS A 47 22.19 19.92 1.25
C LYS A 47 22.16 18.51 1.83
N GLU A 48 21.54 18.35 2.99
CA GLU A 48 21.41 17.07 3.65
C GLU A 48 20.43 16.16 2.91
N ALA A 49 19.30 16.70 2.45
CA ALA A 49 18.32 15.97 1.67
C ALA A 49 18.90 15.46 0.34
N GLU A 50 19.71 16.28 -0.34
CA GLU A 50 20.44 15.90 -1.56
C GLU A 50 21.46 14.80 -1.29
N ALA A 51 22.22 14.89 -0.20
CA ALA A 51 23.16 13.83 0.19
C ALA A 51 22.44 12.51 0.47
N VAL A 52 21.33 12.54 1.23
CA VAL A 52 20.50 11.35 1.49
C VAL A 52 19.93 10.79 0.18
N GLY A 53 19.38 11.65 -0.68
CA GLY A 53 18.81 11.25 -1.96
C GLY A 53 19.81 10.55 -2.87
N GLN A 54 21.04 11.07 -2.96
CA GLN A 54 22.13 10.44 -3.73
C GLN A 54 22.48 9.05 -3.19
N GLN A 55 22.55 8.89 -1.87
CA GLN A 55 22.85 7.58 -1.26
C GLN A 55 21.73 6.58 -1.50
N VAL A 56 20.46 6.98 -1.27
CA VAL A 56 19.31 6.09 -1.53
C VAL A 56 19.27 5.66 -3.00
N ARG A 57 19.48 6.58 -3.95
CA ARG A 57 19.53 6.24 -5.39
C ARG A 57 20.64 5.25 -5.76
N SER A 58 21.69 5.15 -4.94
CA SER A 58 22.78 4.20 -5.15
C SER A 58 22.47 2.79 -4.66
N TRP A 59 21.35 2.59 -3.95
CA TRP A 59 20.92 1.26 -3.50
C TRP A 59 20.63 0.35 -4.69
N ALA A 60 21.27 -0.82 -4.66
CA ALA A 60 21.10 -1.83 -5.68
C ALA A 60 19.66 -2.38 -5.66
N GLY A 61 19.05 -2.43 -6.85
CA GLY A 61 17.72 -3.00 -7.02
C GLY A 61 16.58 -2.07 -6.65
N LEU A 62 16.76 -0.76 -6.51
CA LEU A 62 15.62 0.15 -6.41
C LEU A 62 14.88 0.31 -7.74
N VAL A 63 13.57 0.18 -7.70
CA VAL A 63 12.68 0.54 -8.81
C VAL A 63 12.72 2.04 -9.02
N GLN A 64 12.99 2.46 -10.25
CA GLN A 64 13.07 3.86 -10.63
C GLN A 64 11.75 4.38 -11.17
N TYR A 65 10.96 3.50 -11.82
CA TYR A 65 9.74 3.89 -12.51
C TYR A 65 8.50 3.16 -11.99
N PRO A 66 7.35 3.83 -11.87
CA PRO A 66 6.12 3.17 -11.42
C PRO A 66 5.63 2.00 -12.27
N SER A 67 6.03 1.94 -13.55
CA SER A 67 5.69 0.84 -14.46
C SER A 67 6.41 -0.47 -14.14
N GLU A 68 7.55 -0.39 -13.45
CA GLU A 68 8.35 -1.53 -13.03
C GLU A 68 7.92 -2.07 -11.65
N LEU A 69 6.99 -1.38 -10.99
CA LEU A 69 6.51 -1.78 -9.67
C LEU A 69 5.56 -2.98 -9.78
N GLU A 70 6.04 -4.13 -9.34
CA GLU A 70 5.21 -5.31 -9.15
C GLU A 70 4.57 -5.27 -7.76
N VAL A 71 3.25 -5.03 -7.73
CA VAL A 71 2.47 -5.17 -6.50
C VAL A 71 2.23 -6.67 -6.27
N PRO A 72 2.66 -7.24 -5.13
CA PRO A 72 2.55 -8.66 -4.90
C PRO A 72 1.09 -9.11 -4.85
N THR A 73 0.83 -10.27 -5.44
CA THR A 73 -0.43 -11.00 -5.31
C THR A 73 -0.25 -12.17 -4.33
N GLY A 74 -1.34 -12.71 -3.78
CA GLY A 74 -1.28 -13.96 -3.01
C GLY A 74 -0.85 -13.85 -1.54
N ALA A 75 -1.08 -12.70 -0.89
CA ALA A 75 -0.84 -12.51 0.55
C ALA A 75 0.62 -12.81 0.99
N PRO A 76 1.61 -12.01 0.57
CA PRO A 76 2.96 -12.10 1.11
C PRO A 76 3.03 -11.80 2.61
N LYS A 77 4.18 -12.11 3.22
CA LYS A 77 4.49 -11.69 4.59
C LYS A 77 4.44 -10.15 4.68
N PRO A 78 3.90 -9.58 5.79
CA PRO A 78 3.90 -8.15 5.97
C PRO A 78 5.30 -7.54 5.94
N VAL A 79 5.43 -6.44 5.21
CA VAL A 79 6.61 -5.58 5.25
C VAL A 79 6.65 -4.90 6.62
N ARG A 80 7.64 -5.23 7.45
CA ARG A 80 7.74 -4.78 8.86
C ARG A 80 7.73 -3.24 8.98
N GLN A 81 8.25 -2.57 7.97
CA GLN A 81 8.44 -1.13 7.91
C GLN A 81 7.15 -0.36 7.54
N LEU A 82 6.11 -1.07 7.08
CA LEU A 82 4.85 -0.47 6.66
C LEU A 82 3.72 -0.78 7.67
N PRO A 83 2.72 0.09 7.79
CA PRO A 83 1.59 -0.16 8.67
C PRO A 83 0.73 -1.29 8.11
N VAL A 84 0.37 -2.26 8.96
CA VAL A 84 -0.61 -3.29 8.63
C VAL A 84 -1.99 -2.79 9.01
N TYR A 85 -2.93 -2.85 8.08
CA TYR A 85 -4.32 -2.48 8.29
C TYR A 85 -5.19 -3.74 8.34
N THR A 86 -6.10 -3.81 9.30
CA THR A 86 -6.98 -4.99 9.55
C THR A 86 -8.36 -4.85 8.90
N ASP A 87 -8.67 -3.68 8.34
CA ASP A 87 -9.93 -3.30 7.72
C ASP A 87 -9.87 -3.37 6.17
N GLY A 88 -8.93 -4.13 5.63
CA GLY A 88 -8.83 -4.38 4.20
C GLY A 88 -10.01 -5.20 3.69
N MET A 89 -10.55 -4.82 2.54
CA MET A 89 -11.62 -5.52 1.83
C MET A 89 -11.10 -5.95 0.46
N LEU A 90 -10.78 -7.24 0.32
CA LEU A 90 -10.37 -7.84 -0.94
C LEU A 90 -11.60 -8.15 -1.78
N CYS A 91 -11.60 -7.71 -3.05
CA CYS A 91 -12.68 -8.03 -3.99
C CYS A 91 -12.84 -9.55 -4.19
N GLN A 92 -14.07 -10.03 -4.34
CA GLN A 92 -14.40 -11.44 -4.58
C GLN A 92 -15.23 -11.67 -5.86
N PHE A 93 -15.44 -10.64 -6.70
CA PHE A 93 -16.25 -10.76 -7.91
C PHE A 93 -15.57 -11.58 -9.02
N ASP A 94 -14.24 -11.55 -9.07
CA ASP A 94 -13.42 -12.36 -9.97
C ASP A 94 -12.14 -12.74 -9.24
N SER A 95 -12.24 -13.72 -8.33
CA SER A 95 -11.12 -14.09 -7.46
C SER A 95 -9.90 -14.64 -8.22
N SER A 96 -10.04 -14.98 -9.50
CA SER A 96 -8.93 -15.38 -10.38
C SER A 96 -8.13 -14.21 -10.94
N CYS A 97 -8.79 -13.08 -11.21
CA CYS A 97 -8.18 -11.96 -11.94
C CYS A 97 -8.21 -10.62 -11.17
N CYS A 98 -8.92 -10.55 -10.05
CA CYS A 98 -9.15 -9.33 -9.29
C CYS A 98 -8.57 -9.43 -7.87
N TYR A 99 -7.37 -8.86 -7.71
CA TYR A 99 -6.67 -8.74 -6.42
C TYR A 99 -6.85 -7.36 -5.78
N TYR A 100 -7.88 -6.61 -6.18
CA TYR A 100 -8.09 -5.25 -5.68
C TYR A 100 -8.48 -5.25 -4.21
N VAL A 101 -7.70 -4.54 -3.39
CA VAL A 101 -8.01 -4.30 -1.98
C VAL A 101 -8.38 -2.84 -1.76
N ALA A 102 -9.45 -2.62 -1.02
CA ALA A 102 -9.86 -1.29 -0.57
C ALA A 102 -10.07 -1.28 0.95
N ARG A 103 -9.88 -0.11 1.57
CA ARG A 103 -10.16 0.10 3.00
C ARG A 103 -11.47 0.85 3.27
N SER A 104 -12.22 1.20 2.22
CA SER A 104 -13.54 1.82 2.38
C SER A 104 -14.59 1.18 1.46
N LYS A 105 -15.82 1.08 1.97
CA LYS A 105 -16.96 0.54 1.22
C LYS A 105 -17.25 1.37 -0.03
N GLU A 106 -16.91 2.66 -0.03
CA GLU A 106 -17.06 3.51 -1.20
C GLU A 106 -16.04 3.16 -2.29
N ALA A 107 -14.76 3.00 -1.92
CA ALA A 107 -13.70 2.66 -2.87
C ALA A 107 -13.98 1.31 -3.54
N ILE A 108 -14.36 0.29 -2.77
CA ILE A 108 -14.65 -1.04 -3.34
C ILE A 108 -15.87 -1.02 -4.26
N ARG A 109 -16.91 -0.24 -3.93
CA ARG A 109 -18.08 -0.03 -4.81
C ARG A 109 -17.73 0.69 -6.10
N LYS A 110 -16.79 1.65 -6.03
CA LYS A 110 -16.31 2.37 -7.21
C LYS A 110 -15.56 1.41 -8.13
N HIS A 111 -14.67 0.61 -7.54
CA HIS A 111 -13.97 -0.46 -8.24
C HIS A 111 -14.95 -1.44 -8.90
N TRP A 112 -15.93 -1.98 -8.17
CA TRP A 112 -16.91 -2.89 -8.76
C TRP A 112 -17.67 -2.30 -9.94
N ARG A 113 -18.08 -1.03 -9.88
CA ARG A 113 -18.77 -0.38 -11.02
C ARG A 113 -17.88 -0.22 -12.26
N LYS A 114 -16.58 -0.03 -12.05
CA LYS A 114 -15.63 0.28 -13.11
C LYS A 114 -15.12 -0.99 -13.77
N ASP A 115 -14.75 -1.96 -12.95
CA ASP A 115 -13.98 -3.13 -13.36
C ASP A 115 -14.85 -4.41 -13.42
N HIS A 116 -16.04 -4.40 -12.81
CA HIS A 116 -17.01 -5.49 -12.90
C HIS A 116 -18.33 -5.00 -13.52
N GLN A 117 -18.56 -5.36 -14.79
CA GLN A 117 -19.71 -4.92 -15.59
C GLN A 117 -21.09 -5.19 -14.94
N GLY A 118 -21.17 -6.12 -13.97
CA GLY A 118 -22.41 -6.58 -13.35
C GLY A 118 -22.84 -5.88 -12.05
N TRP A 119 -21.99 -5.08 -11.38
CA TRP A 119 -22.43 -4.48 -10.12
C TRP A 119 -23.26 -3.21 -10.35
N SER A 120 -24.58 -3.36 -10.24
CA SER A 120 -25.50 -2.24 -10.16
C SER A 120 -26.21 -2.23 -8.80
N ALA A 121 -25.82 -1.31 -7.91
CA ALA A 121 -26.74 -0.86 -6.86
C ALA A 121 -27.90 -0.12 -7.53
N GLY A 122 -28.84 -0.89 -8.05
CA GLY A 122 -30.17 -0.45 -8.42
C GLY A 122 -30.26 0.87 -9.17
N LYS A 123 -30.14 0.83 -10.50
CA LYS A 123 -30.38 1.97 -11.42
C LYS A 123 -31.81 2.57 -11.40
N LYS A 124 -32.68 2.26 -10.43
CA LYS A 124 -34.08 2.74 -10.41
C LYS A 124 -34.26 3.87 -9.39
N ARG A 125 -34.74 5.03 -9.85
CA ARG A 125 -35.21 6.17 -9.03
C ARG A 125 -36.26 5.68 -8.03
N GLY A 126 -36.15 6.13 -6.77
CA GLY A 126 -37.10 5.83 -5.68
C GLY A 126 -36.43 5.17 -4.47
N ARG A 127 -37.02 5.35 -3.27
CA ARG A 127 -36.56 4.70 -2.03
C ARG A 127 -36.65 3.19 -2.21
N PRO A 128 -35.53 2.44 -2.12
CA PRO A 128 -35.57 1.00 -2.24
C PRO A 128 -36.42 0.38 -1.13
N SER A 129 -37.25 -0.61 -1.46
CA SER A 129 -37.93 -1.44 -0.45
C SER A 129 -36.91 -2.04 0.53
N ARG A 130 -37.29 -2.24 1.80
CA ARG A 130 -36.46 -2.90 2.83
C ARG A 130 -35.87 -4.23 2.33
N THR A 131 -36.62 -5.02 1.57
CA THR A 131 -36.15 -6.30 1.00
C THR A 131 -35.04 -6.09 -0.04
N ARG A 132 -35.14 -5.02 -0.83
CA ARG A 132 -34.11 -4.65 -1.80
C ARG A 132 -32.84 -4.10 -1.12
N GLN A 133 -33.00 -3.35 -0.03
CA GLN A 133 -31.85 -2.90 0.76
C GLN A 133 -31.11 -4.08 1.39
N LYS A 134 -31.84 -5.05 1.96
CA LYS A 134 -31.26 -6.27 2.53
C LYS A 134 -30.52 -7.12 1.49
N SER A 135 -31.08 -7.30 0.29
CA SER A 135 -30.41 -8.06 -0.77
C SER A 135 -29.16 -7.35 -1.31
N VAL A 136 -29.19 -6.03 -1.48
CA VAL A 136 -27.99 -5.26 -1.84
C VAL A 136 -26.92 -5.35 -0.75
N GLN A 137 -27.31 -5.30 0.53
CA GLN A 137 -26.37 -5.45 1.64
C GLN A 137 -25.79 -6.87 1.70
N ALA A 138 -26.61 -7.92 1.52
CA ALA A 138 -26.10 -9.29 1.46
C ALA A 138 -25.15 -9.50 0.26
N HIS A 139 -25.42 -8.85 -0.88
CA HIS A 139 -24.50 -8.86 -2.03
C HIS A 139 -23.20 -8.11 -1.76
N MET A 140 -23.24 -7.05 -0.93
CA MET A 140 -22.04 -6.36 -0.44
C MET A 140 -21.19 -7.28 0.41
N ASP A 141 -21.81 -7.93 1.39
CA ASP A 141 -21.11 -8.74 2.38
C ASP A 141 -20.47 -9.98 1.73
N LYS A 142 -21.00 -10.44 0.58
CA LYS A 142 -20.41 -11.51 -0.24
C LYS A 142 -19.41 -11.01 -1.29
N GLY A 143 -19.41 -9.71 -1.60
CA GLY A 143 -18.58 -9.13 -2.65
C GLY A 143 -17.12 -8.89 -2.24
N TYR A 144 -16.83 -9.01 -0.95
CA TYR A 144 -15.47 -8.90 -0.42
C TYR A 144 -15.19 -9.84 0.74
N ARG A 145 -13.91 -10.12 0.97
CA ARG A 145 -13.41 -10.77 2.18
C ARG A 145 -12.61 -9.76 2.99
N LEU A 146 -12.74 -9.80 4.31
CA LEU A 146 -11.89 -9.01 5.20
C LEU A 146 -10.48 -9.61 5.23
N VAL A 147 -9.48 -8.75 5.02
CA VAL A 147 -8.08 -9.13 4.92
C VAL A 147 -7.19 -8.14 5.67
N HIS A 148 -6.01 -8.61 6.06
CA HIS A 148 -4.94 -7.70 6.42
C HIS A 148 -4.34 -7.13 5.14
N CYS A 149 -4.04 -5.83 5.13
CA CYS A 149 -3.49 -5.19 3.96
C CYS A 149 -2.43 -4.15 4.30
N GLN A 150 -1.53 -3.94 3.34
CA GLN A 150 -0.53 -2.88 3.38
C GLN A 150 -0.60 -2.07 2.09
N ARG A 151 0.10 -0.95 2.09
CA ARG A 151 0.26 -0.11 0.91
C ARG A 151 1.68 0.43 0.92
N LEU A 152 2.32 0.36 -0.25
CA LEU A 152 3.67 0.88 -0.43
C LEU A 152 3.62 2.42 -0.41
N PHE A 153 2.91 3.05 -1.34
CA PHE A 153 2.96 4.50 -1.52
C PHE A 153 1.73 5.23 -0.97
N SER A 154 1.92 6.41 -0.37
CA SER A 154 0.82 7.18 0.23
C SER A 154 -0.15 7.79 -0.81
N SER A 155 0.34 8.08 -2.01
CA SER A 155 -0.42 8.67 -3.13
C SER A 155 0.18 8.30 -4.49
N ARG A 156 -0.56 8.56 -5.58
CA ARG A 156 -0.14 8.36 -6.99
C ARG A 156 0.04 6.88 -7.39
N HIS A 157 0.82 6.62 -8.45
CA HIS A 157 1.11 5.27 -8.94
C HIS A 157 1.78 4.43 -7.85
N GLY A 158 1.32 3.18 -7.67
CA GLY A 158 1.77 2.30 -6.58
C GLY A 158 1.04 2.48 -5.24
N SER A 159 0.07 3.39 -5.14
CA SER A 159 -0.73 3.58 -3.90
C SER A 159 -1.83 2.53 -3.69
N GLN A 160 -1.72 1.39 -4.37
CA GLN A 160 -2.66 0.29 -4.24
C GLN A 160 -2.43 -0.46 -2.92
N TYR A 161 -3.53 -0.88 -2.30
CA TYR A 161 -3.45 -1.81 -1.18
C TYR A 161 -3.29 -3.22 -1.73
N PHE A 162 -2.48 -4.03 -1.05
CA PHE A 162 -2.34 -5.45 -1.33
C PHE A 162 -2.59 -6.25 -0.06
N GLU A 163 -3.12 -7.46 -0.23
CA GLU A 163 -3.34 -8.39 0.87
C GLU A 163 -1.99 -8.81 1.46
N VAL A 164 -1.91 -8.94 2.78
CA VAL A 164 -0.77 -9.53 3.47
C VAL A 164 -1.26 -10.59 4.46
N GLN A 165 -0.35 -11.48 4.86
CA GLN A 165 -0.64 -12.43 5.93
C GLN A 165 -0.96 -11.69 7.23
N ALA A 166 -1.76 -12.31 8.09
CA ALA A 166 -1.89 -11.82 9.46
C ALA A 166 -0.49 -11.77 10.07
N PRO A 167 -0.12 -10.69 10.78
CA PRO A 167 1.16 -10.66 11.46
C PRO A 167 1.18 -11.82 12.45
N SER A 168 2.04 -12.82 12.21
CA SER A 168 2.38 -13.83 13.19
C SER A 168 2.76 -13.07 14.46
N GLN A 169 2.13 -13.38 15.59
CA GLN A 169 2.52 -12.80 16.88
C GLN A 169 3.84 -13.42 17.37
N ASP A 170 4.86 -13.39 16.52
CA ASP A 170 6.20 -13.85 16.84
C ASP A 170 7.11 -12.62 16.82
N GLY A 171 7.56 -12.25 18.02
CA GLY A 171 8.38 -11.09 18.29
C GLY A 171 9.80 -11.15 17.71
N GLU A 172 10.63 -10.27 18.25
CA GLU A 172 12.08 -10.13 18.03
C GLU A 172 12.52 -9.26 16.82
N GLY A 173 12.69 -7.97 17.12
CA GLY A 173 14.02 -7.34 17.09
C GLY A 173 14.62 -6.90 15.73
N PRO A 174 15.43 -5.82 15.73
CA PRO A 174 15.87 -5.16 14.51
C PRO A 174 16.96 -5.98 13.82
N LYS A 175 16.78 -6.26 12.52
CA LYS A 175 17.87 -6.66 11.65
C LYS A 175 18.34 -5.40 10.93
N SER A 176 19.45 -4.87 11.44
CA SER A 176 20.22 -3.77 10.88
C SER A 176 20.61 -4.05 9.42
N CYS A 177 20.48 -3.03 8.57
CA CYS A 177 20.99 -3.03 7.20
C CYS A 177 22.51 -3.33 7.17
N PRO A 178 23.02 -4.08 6.17
CA PRO A 178 24.45 -4.08 5.84
C PRO A 178 24.91 -2.71 5.32
#